data_AF-W2QYK1-F1
#
_entry.id   AF-W2QYK1-F1
#
_cell.length_a   1.000
_cell.length_b   1.000
_cell.length_c   1.000
_cell.angle_alpha   90.00
_cell.angle_beta   90.00
_cell.angle_gamma   90.00
#
_symmetry.space_group_name_H-M   'P 1'
#
loop_
_entity.id
_entity.type
_entity.pdbx_description
1 polymer ?
#
loop_
_entity_poly.entity_id
_entity_poly.type
_entity_poly.pdbx_seq_one_letter_code
_entity_poly.pdbx_strand_id
1 'polypeptide(L)'
;MTTASNEGIVNYVNELKESGLNGIVHTESQGQYRVERDIMYQHYQRWCETAGEVPDKRSKFCEKLSKLDKRITFKRYKESGATPYGFFFPIDFNQV
;
A
#
# COMPACT_ATOMS: atom_id res chain seq x y z
N MET A 1 -12.76 -25.39 -1.37
CA MET A 1 -13.42 -24.06 -1.21
C MET A 1 -12.58 -23.31 -0.19
N THR A 2 -11.55 -22.56 -0.62
CA THR A 2 -10.73 -21.77 0.31
C THR A 2 -11.46 -20.46 0.53
N THR A 3 -11.99 -20.27 1.74
CA THR A 3 -12.38 -18.95 2.25
C THR A 3 -11.19 -18.04 2.04
N ALA A 4 -11.28 -17.11 1.08
CA ALA A 4 -10.36 -15.99 1.00
C ALA A 4 -10.60 -15.14 2.25
N SER A 5 -9.93 -15.51 3.34
CA SER A 5 -9.96 -14.74 4.56
C SER A 5 -9.51 -13.33 4.22
N ASN A 6 -10.27 -12.32 4.62
CA ASN A 6 -9.84 -10.92 4.53
C ASN A 6 -8.61 -10.61 5.43
N GLU A 7 -8.03 -11.64 6.06
CA GLU A 7 -6.90 -11.57 6.99
C GLU A 7 -5.59 -11.16 6.28
N GLY A 8 -5.35 -11.63 5.04
CA GLY A 8 -4.07 -11.36 4.35
C GLY A 8 -3.74 -9.87 4.22
N ILE A 9 -4.69 -9.04 3.76
CA ILE A 9 -4.44 -7.59 3.66
C ILE A 9 -4.39 -6.89 5.02
N VAL A 10 -5.08 -7.41 6.04
CA VAL A 10 -5.02 -6.84 7.39
C VAL A 10 -3.64 -7.09 7.99
N ASN A 11 -3.13 -8.32 7.87
CA ASN A 11 -1.80 -8.71 8.32
C ASN A 11 -0.73 -7.90 7.59
N TYR A 12 -0.83 -7.80 6.25
CA TYR A 12 0.04 -6.94 5.46
C TYR A 12 0.06 -5.49 5.95
N VAL A 13 -1.10 -4.89 6.23
CA VAL A 13 -1.16 -3.49 6.72
C VAL A 13 -0.56 -3.35 8.11
N ASN A 14 -0.68 -4.36 8.98
CA ASN A 14 -0.06 -4.34 10.29
C ASN A 14 1.47 -4.41 10.17
N GLU A 15 2.00 -5.35 9.38
CA GLU A 15 3.44 -5.45 9.13
C GLU A 15 3.99 -4.19 8.43
N LEU A 16 3.21 -3.59 7.53
CA LEU A 16 3.56 -2.32 6.88
C LEU A 16 3.66 -1.16 7.87
N LYS A 17 2.86 -1.16 8.94
CA LYS A 17 2.96 -0.15 10.01
C LYS A 17 4.17 -0.37 10.90
N GLU A 18 4.56 -1.63 11.12
CA GLU A 18 5.72 -1.99 11.92
C GLU A 18 7.05 -1.77 11.18
N SER A 19 7.07 -2.04 9.87
CA SER A 19 8.26 -1.91 9.01
C SER A 19 8.36 -0.57 8.28
N GLY A 20 7.30 0.24 8.31
CA GLY A 20 7.15 1.44 7.48
C GLY A 20 7.17 1.10 5.99
N LEU A 21 7.68 2.02 5.18
CA LEU A 21 7.86 1.85 3.74
C LEU A 21 9.21 1.21 3.38
N ASN A 22 9.82 0.46 4.30
CA ASN A 22 11.09 -0.21 4.03
C ASN A 22 10.95 -1.21 2.87
N GLY A 23 11.87 -1.18 1.92
CA GLY A 23 11.80 -2.01 0.70
C GLY A 23 10.75 -1.57 -0.34
N ILE A 24 10.03 -0.46 -0.11
CA ILE A 24 9.05 0.11 -1.04
C ILE A 24 9.62 1.38 -1.64
N VAL A 25 9.69 1.46 -2.98
CA VAL A 25 10.10 2.69 -3.67
C VAL A 25 9.04 3.77 -3.45
N HIS A 26 9.46 4.90 -2.88
CA HIS A 26 8.58 6.02 -2.58
C HIS A 26 9.28 7.36 -2.81
N THR A 27 8.47 8.40 -3.03
CA THR A 27 8.94 9.79 -3.15
C THR A 27 8.47 10.58 -1.95
N GLU A 28 9.36 11.33 -1.31
CA GLU A 28 8.95 12.32 -0.33
C GLU A 28 8.53 13.61 -1.05
N SER A 29 7.31 14.09 -0.77
CA SER A 29 6.80 15.34 -1.32
C SER A 29 5.81 15.98 -0.37
N GLN A 30 6.01 17.26 -0.06
CA GLN A 30 5.08 18.08 0.75
C GLN A 30 4.72 17.46 2.11
N GLY A 31 5.70 16.86 2.80
CA GLY A 31 5.48 16.24 4.11
C GLY A 31 4.68 14.94 4.09
N GLN A 32 4.63 14.27 2.93
CA GLN A 32 4.05 12.95 2.75
C GLN A 32 4.99 12.05 1.94
N TYR A 33 4.97 10.75 2.21
CA TYR A 33 5.54 9.77 1.29
C TYR A 33 4.50 9.35 0.28
N ARG A 34 4.88 9.35 -0.99
CA ARG A 34 4.05 8.93 -2.11
C ARG A 34 4.59 7.62 -2.67
N VAL A 35 3.74 6.60 -2.71
CA VAL A 35 4.01 5.32 -3.36
C VAL A 35 3.08 5.18 -4.56
N GLU A 36 3.62 4.84 -5.72
CA GLU A 36 2.80 4.56 -6.90
C GLU A 36 1.90 3.34 -6.69
N ARG A 37 0.67 3.36 -7.24
CA ARG A 37 -0.30 2.28 -7.07
C ARG A 37 0.30 0.91 -7.43
N ASP A 38 0.97 0.83 -8.57
CA ASP A 38 1.46 -0.43 -9.09
C ASP A 38 2.68 -0.94 -8.31
N ILE A 39 3.53 -0.04 -7.81
CA ILE A 39 4.62 -0.38 -6.87
C ILE A 39 4.07 -0.92 -5.56
N MET A 40 3.08 -0.24 -4.97
CA MET A 40 2.46 -0.68 -3.72
C MET A 40 1.78 -2.05 -3.86
N TYR A 41 1.12 -2.28 -5.00
CA TYR A 41 0.47 -3.56 -5.27
C TYR A 41 1.48 -4.68 -5.52
N GLN A 42 2.58 -4.42 -6.24
CA GLN A 42 3.65 -5.40 -6.44
C GLN A 42 4.30 -5.81 -5.11
N HIS A 43 4.50 -4.86 -4.19
CA HIS A 43 5.01 -5.16 -2.86
C HIS A 43 4.07 -6.10 -2.10
N TYR A 44 2.77 -5.80 -2.10
CA TYR A 44 1.75 -6.67 -1.51
C TYR A 44 1.70 -8.06 -2.14
N GLN A 45 1.84 -8.17 -3.47
CA GLN A 45 1.88 -9.47 -4.14
C GLN A 45 3.06 -10.33 -3.67
N ARG A 46 4.25 -9.74 -3.54
CA ARG A 46 5.43 -10.45 -3.02
C ARG A 46 5.28 -10.86 -1.56
N TRP A 47 4.69 -9.99 -0.75
CA TRP A 47 4.36 -10.32 0.63
C TRP A 47 3.41 -11.52 0.68
N CYS A 48 2.35 -11.52 -0.14
CA CYS A 48 1.42 -12.65 -0.23
C CYS A 48 2.11 -13.95 -0.63
N GLU A 49 2.99 -13.92 -1.64
CA GLU A 49 3.79 -15.08 -2.05
C GLU A 49 4.63 -15.64 -0.90
N THR A 50 5.22 -14.76 -0.08
CA THR A 50 6.04 -15.13 1.07
C THR A 50 5.20 -15.70 2.22
N ALA A 51 4.04 -15.10 2.47
CA ALA A 51 3.11 -15.50 3.54
C ALA A 51 2.27 -16.74 3.19
N GLY A 52 2.30 -17.22 1.93
CA GLY A 52 1.40 -18.27 1.44
C GLY A 52 -0.05 -17.78 1.24
N GLU A 53 -0.25 -16.48 1.15
CA GLU A 53 -1.55 -15.82 0.95
C GLU A 53 -1.85 -15.64 -0.54
N VAL A 54 -3.14 -15.55 -0.88
CA VAL A 54 -3.56 -15.22 -2.25
C VAL A 54 -3.81 -13.72 -2.36
N PRO A 55 -3.11 -12.99 -3.25
CA PRO A 55 -3.29 -11.54 -3.34
C PRO A 55 -4.71 -11.18 -3.79
N ASP A 56 -5.33 -10.25 -3.06
CA ASP A 56 -6.55 -9.58 -3.49
C ASP A 56 -6.38 -8.97 -4.89
N LYS A 57 -7.47 -8.89 -5.67
CA LYS A 57 -7.45 -8.12 -6.93
C LYS A 57 -7.01 -6.68 -6.66
N ARG A 58 -6.17 -6.10 -7.53
CA ARG A 58 -5.66 -4.72 -7.42
C ARG A 58 -6.70 -3.67 -7.01
N SER A 59 -7.89 -3.71 -7.60
CA SER A 59 -8.97 -2.77 -7.26
C SER A 59 -9.43 -2.93 -5.80
N LYS A 60 -9.60 -4.16 -5.32
CA LYS A 60 -9.95 -4.45 -3.92
C LYS A 60 -8.82 -4.07 -2.97
N PHE A 61 -7.56 -4.36 -3.33
CA PHE A 61 -6.40 -3.96 -2.56
C PHE A 61 -6.38 -2.44 -2.31
N CYS A 62 -6.55 -1.65 -3.37
CA CYS A 62 -6.54 -0.19 -3.24
C CYS A 62 -7.66 0.34 -2.35
N GLU A 63 -8.87 -0.23 -2.48
CA GLU A 63 -10.01 0.16 -1.64
C GLU A 63 -9.78 -0.22 -0.18
N LYS A 64 -9.30 -1.43 0.09
CA LYS A 64 -9.10 -1.96 1.44
C LYS A 64 -7.96 -1.24 2.17
N LEU A 65 -6.81 -1.00 1.52
CA LEU A 65 -5.65 -0.33 2.13
C LEU A 65 -6.04 1.04 2.71
N SER A 66 -6.71 1.88 1.91
CA SER A 66 -7.18 3.20 2.37
C SER A 66 -8.33 3.16 3.38
N LYS A 67 -9.06 2.04 3.49
CA LYS A 67 -10.09 1.86 4.53
C LYS A 67 -9.50 1.37 5.85
N LEU A 68 -8.47 0.54 5.79
CA LEU A 68 -7.81 -0.05 6.96
C LEU A 68 -6.93 0.95 7.70
N ASP A 69 -6.34 1.90 6.98
CA ASP A 69 -5.63 3.02 7.60
C ASP A 69 -6.09 4.35 7.00
N LYS A 70 -6.82 5.13 7.81
CA LYS A 70 -7.34 6.44 7.43
C LYS A 70 -6.26 7.49 7.20
N ARG A 71 -5.02 7.24 7.66
CA ARG A 71 -3.86 8.11 7.41
C ARG A 71 -3.32 7.91 5.99
N ILE A 72 -3.62 6.78 5.35
CA ILE A 72 -3.18 6.46 3.98
C ILE A 72 -4.24 6.90 2.97
N THR A 73 -3.92 7.91 2.16
CA THR A 73 -4.84 8.40 1.13
C THR A 73 -4.52 7.81 -0.24
N PHE A 74 -5.49 7.19 -0.91
CA PHE A 74 -5.37 6.79 -2.31
C PHE A 74 -6.02 7.82 -3.24
N LYS A 75 -5.23 8.49 -4.09
CA LYS A 75 -5.74 9.53 -5.00
C LYS A 75 -4.93 9.63 -6.29
N ARG A 76 -5.52 10.28 -7.31
CA ARG A 76 -4.78 10.73 -8.49
C ARG A 76 -3.89 11.92 -8.13
N TYR A 77 -2.75 12.02 -8.78
CA TYR A 77 -1.87 13.19 -8.69
C TYR A 77 -1.35 13.56 -10.08
N LYS A 78 -0.91 14.80 -10.24
CA LYS A 78 -0.30 15.29 -11.49
C LYS A 78 1.20 15.10 -11.41
N GLU A 79 1.79 14.47 -12.40
CA GLU A 79 3.23 14.35 -12.53
C GLU A 79 3.62 14.46 -14.00
N SER A 80 4.34 15.53 -14.36
CA SER A 80 4.94 15.76 -15.67
C SER A 80 4.13 15.25 -16.88
N GLY A 81 2.88 15.70 -17.01
CA GLY A 81 2.02 15.34 -18.15
C GLY A 81 1.19 14.05 -17.98
N ALA A 82 1.45 13.27 -16.93
CA ALA A 82 0.66 12.10 -16.54
C ALA A 82 -0.25 12.41 -15.33
N THR A 83 -1.30 11.58 -15.19
CA THR A 83 -2.21 11.60 -14.02
C THR A 83 -2.30 10.23 -13.33
N PRO A 84 -1.17 9.72 -12.80
CA PRO A 84 -1.14 8.43 -12.12
C PRO A 84 -1.94 8.42 -10.82
N TYR A 85 -2.17 7.21 -10.30
CA TYR A 85 -2.70 6.97 -8.96
C TYR A 85 -1.59 6.60 -8.00
N GLY A 86 -1.66 7.09 -6.76
CA GLY A 86 -0.71 6.76 -5.71
C GLY A 86 -1.33 6.74 -4.33
N PHE A 87 -0.63 6.08 -3.41
CA PHE A 87 -0.89 6.09 -1.99
C PHE A 87 -0.01 7.14 -1.31
N PHE A 88 -0.61 7.91 -0.43
CA PHE A 88 0.04 8.99 0.30
C PHE A 88 0.04 8.64 1.78
N PHE A 89 1.23 8.45 2.33
CA PHE A 89 1.50 8.11 3.72
C PHE A 89 2.00 9.36 4.44
N PRO A 90 1.72 9.50 5.75
CA PRO A 90 2.28 10.59 6.54
C PRO A 90 3.80 10.42 6.70
N ILE A 91 4.55 11.52 6.90
CA ILE A 91 6.02 11.47 7.00
C ILE A 91 6.52 10.68 8.23
N ASP A 92 5.72 10.64 9.30
CA ASP A 92 6.03 9.84 10.50
C ASP A 92 5.73 8.34 10.31
N PHE A 93 5.21 7.93 9.15
CA PHE A 93 4.92 6.51 8.87
C PHE A 93 6.19 5.63 8.87
N ASN A 94 7.36 6.22 8.60
CA ASN A 94 8.65 5.52 8.65
C ASN A 94 9.40 5.72 9.98
N GLN A 95 8.85 6.45 10.95
CA GLN A 95 9.50 6.71 12.25
C GLN A 95 9.27 5.57 13.27
N VAL A 96 9.06 4.35 12.78
CA VAL A 96 8.78 3.15 13.59
C VAL A 96 10.00 2.73 14.41
#